data_AF-R0M8E6-F1
#
_entry.id   AF-R0M8E6-F1
#
_cell.length_a   1.000
_cell.length_b   1.000
_cell.length_c   1.000
_cell.angle_alpha   90.00
_cell.angle_beta   90.00
_cell.angle_gamma   90.00
#
_symmetry.space_group_name_H-M   'P 1'
#
loop_
_entity.id
_entity.type
_entity.pdbx_description
1 polymer ?
#
loop_
_entity_poly.entity_id
_entity_poly.type
_entity_poly.pdbx_seq_one_letter_code
_entity_poly.pdbx_strand_id
1 'polypeptide(L)'
;RQANPEEQELLAKYVGWGGLANEFFDELNPKYEIERLTLKSLVSKSEYSTMKQSSLTAYYTDPMIIRQIWQKLLDDGFEGGRILDPSMGTGNFFAAMPRSIR
;
A
#
# COMPACT_ATOMS: atom_id res chain seq x y z
N ARG A 1 16.64 -5.29 -11.06
CA ARG A 1 17.70 -4.56 -10.32
C ARG A 1 17.13 -4.04 -9.01
N GLN A 2 17.94 -3.77 -8.00
CA GLN A 2 17.46 -3.00 -6.83
C GLN A 2 17.06 -1.59 -7.28
N ALA A 3 15.98 -1.08 -6.69
CA ALA A 3 15.55 0.31 -6.89
C ALA A 3 16.59 1.25 -6.27
N ASN A 4 16.90 2.36 -6.95
CA ASN A 4 17.76 3.41 -6.38
C ASN A 4 17.00 4.18 -5.28
N PRO A 5 17.67 5.05 -4.49
CA PRO A 5 17.00 5.78 -3.41
C PRO A 5 15.78 6.60 -3.87
N GLU A 6 15.85 7.24 -5.03
CA GLU A 6 14.73 8.04 -5.56
C GLU A 6 13.52 7.17 -5.93
N GLU A 7 13.76 6.02 -6.55
CA GLU A 7 12.74 5.03 -6.87
C GLU A 7 12.14 4.39 -5.62
N GLN A 8 12.96 4.12 -4.61
CA GLN A 8 12.47 3.63 -3.32
C GLN A 8 11.55 4.65 -2.66
N GLU A 9 11.89 5.94 -2.70
CA GLU A 9 11.04 7.00 -2.17
C GLU A 9 9.72 7.11 -2.94
N LEU A 10 9.76 6.96 -4.26
CA LEU A 10 8.55 6.94 -5.09
C LEU A 10 7.67 5.72 -4.79
N LEU A 11 8.27 4.52 -4.72
CA LEU A 11 7.55 3.28 -4.41
C LEU A 11 6.97 3.30 -3.00
N ALA A 12 7.64 3.91 -2.02
CA ALA A 12 7.13 4.05 -0.66
C ALA A 12 5.81 4.85 -0.57
N LYS A 13 5.52 5.69 -1.58
CA LYS A 13 4.26 6.45 -1.68
C LYS A 13 3.10 5.61 -2.24
N TYR A 14 3.37 4.40 -2.76
CA TYR A 14 2.33 3.52 -3.28
C TYR A 14 1.53 2.87 -2.14
N VAL A 15 0.23 3.15 -2.10
CA VAL A 15 -0.70 2.71 -1.05
C VAL A 15 -1.79 1.75 -1.58
N GLY A 16 -1.60 1.20 -2.77
CA GLY A 16 -2.61 0.37 -3.44
C GLY A 16 -3.77 1.21 -3.98
N TRP A 17 -4.94 0.59 -4.12
CA TRP A 17 -6.16 1.27 -4.59
C TRP A 17 -6.88 1.99 -3.45
N GLY A 18 -6.87 1.43 -2.23
CA GLY A 18 -7.49 2.06 -1.06
C GLY A 18 -8.94 2.53 -1.32
N GLY A 19 -9.30 3.70 -0.78
CA GLY A 19 -10.61 4.30 -1.01
C GLY A 19 -10.86 4.78 -2.45
N LEU A 20 -9.80 4.93 -3.26
CA LEU A 20 -9.91 5.37 -4.66
C LEU A 20 -10.56 4.30 -5.56
N ALA A 21 -10.46 3.02 -5.19
CA ALA A 21 -10.98 1.89 -5.96
C ALA A 21 -12.42 2.10 -6.49
N ASN A 22 -13.32 2.51 -5.58
CA ASN A 22 -14.75 2.61 -5.88
C ASN A 22 -15.04 3.73 -6.88
N GLU A 23 -14.33 4.86 -6.80
CA GLU A 23 -14.51 5.97 -7.73
C GLU A 23 -13.76 5.76 -9.04
N PHE A 24 -12.56 5.16 -8.98
CA PHE A 24 -11.70 4.98 -10.14
C PHE A 24 -12.25 3.92 -11.08
N PHE A 25 -12.70 2.77 -10.58
CA PHE A 25 -13.23 1.67 -11.40
C PHE A 25 -14.72 1.78 -11.76
N ASP A 26 -15.39 2.82 -11.27
CA ASP A 26 -16.73 3.20 -11.71
C ASP A 26 -16.67 3.89 -13.08
N GLU A 27 -17.12 3.18 -14.13
CA GLU A 27 -17.10 3.70 -15.50
C GLU A 27 -18.12 4.83 -15.72
N LEU A 28 -19.11 4.98 -14.84
CA LEU A 28 -20.09 6.06 -14.91
C LEU A 28 -19.56 7.36 -14.26
N ASN A 29 -18.49 7.28 -13.47
CA ASN A 29 -17.89 8.44 -12.82
C ASN A 29 -16.89 9.14 -13.77
N PRO A 30 -17.18 10.35 -14.27
CA PRO A 30 -16.30 11.03 -15.23
C PRO A 30 -14.99 11.52 -14.63
N LYS A 31 -14.88 11.60 -13.29
CA LYS A 31 -13.74 12.19 -12.57
C LYS A 31 -12.38 11.60 -12.92
N TYR A 32 -12.33 10.31 -13.26
CA TYR A 32 -11.09 9.56 -13.56
C TYR A 32 -11.10 8.92 -14.95
N GLU A 33 -11.89 9.46 -15.88
CA GLU A 33 -12.03 8.88 -17.22
C GLU A 33 -10.69 8.83 -17.97
N ILE A 34 -9.93 9.93 -17.95
CA ILE A 34 -8.64 10.04 -18.63
C ILE A 34 -7.61 9.06 -18.05
N GLU A 35 -7.53 8.98 -16.72
CA GLU A 35 -6.60 8.09 -16.01
C GLU A 35 -6.98 6.62 -16.22
N ARG A 36 -8.29 6.28 -16.23
CA ARG A 36 -8.77 4.94 -16.57
C ARG A 36 -8.37 4.55 -17.99
N LEU A 37 -8.58 5.44 -18.97
CA LEU A 37 -8.22 5.18 -20.37
C LEU A 37 -6.71 5.02 -20.52
N THR A 38 -5.93 5.86 -19.85
CA THR A 38 -4.48 5.75 -19.80
C THR A 38 -4.07 4.39 -19.22
N LEU A 39 -4.62 3.99 -18.07
CA LEU A 39 -4.33 2.69 -17.47
C LEU A 39 -4.70 1.54 -18.41
N LYS A 40 -5.88 1.55 -19.02
CA LYS A 40 -6.32 0.54 -20.00
C LYS A 40 -5.39 0.45 -21.23
N SER A 41 -4.67 1.52 -21.57
CA SER A 41 -3.67 1.50 -22.66
C SER A 41 -2.32 0.89 -22.25
N LEU A 42 -2.00 0.91 -20.95
CA LEU A 42 -0.73 0.44 -20.40
C LEU A 42 -0.76 -1.04 -20.00
N VAL A 43 -1.94 -1.63 -19.84
CA VAL A 43 -2.12 -2.99 -19.34
C VAL A 43 -3.05 -3.81 -20.25
N SER A 44 -2.90 -5.12 -20.21
CA SER A 44 -3.83 -6.03 -20.88
C SER A 44 -5.23 -6.00 -20.24
N LYS A 45 -6.23 -6.45 -20.99
CA LYS A 45 -7.61 -6.59 -20.47
C LYS A 45 -7.67 -7.48 -19.22
N SER A 46 -6.87 -8.55 -19.19
CA SER A 46 -6.76 -9.44 -18.03
C SER A 46 -6.15 -8.74 -16.82
N GLU A 47 -5.07 -7.98 -16.99
CA GLU A 47 -4.45 -7.23 -15.90
C GLU A 47 -5.39 -6.16 -15.35
N TYR A 48 -6.08 -5.43 -16.22
CA TYR A 48 -7.09 -4.45 -15.80
C TYR A 48 -8.22 -5.10 -14.97
N SER A 49 -8.70 -6.27 -15.41
CA SER A 49 -9.70 -7.03 -14.66
C SER A 49 -9.18 -7.48 -13.29
N THR A 50 -7.94 -7.98 -13.23
CA THR A 50 -7.29 -8.37 -11.97
C THR A 50 -7.11 -7.17 -11.03
N MET A 51 -6.73 -6.01 -11.54
CA MET A 51 -6.63 -4.77 -10.76
C MET A 51 -7.98 -4.37 -10.17
N LYS A 52 -9.06 -4.39 -10.97
CA LYS A 52 -10.42 -4.10 -10.50
C LYS A 52 -10.88 -5.09 -9.42
N GLN A 53 -10.64 -6.39 -9.61
CA GLN A 53 -11.04 -7.43 -8.65
C GLN A 53 -10.25 -7.36 -7.34
N SER A 54 -8.94 -7.11 -7.42
CA SER A 54 -8.07 -7.00 -6.24
C SER A 54 -8.28 -5.71 -5.44
N SER A 55 -8.99 -4.73 -5.98
CA SER A 55 -9.18 -3.42 -5.35
C SER A 55 -9.84 -3.47 -3.96
N LEU A 56 -10.64 -4.50 -3.67
CA LEU A 56 -11.27 -4.73 -2.36
C LEU A 56 -10.27 -5.07 -1.25
N THR A 57 -9.10 -5.61 -1.61
CA THR A 57 -8.10 -6.10 -0.66
C THR A 57 -6.72 -5.45 -0.83
N ALA A 58 -6.49 -4.76 -1.94
CA ALA A 58 -5.23 -4.09 -2.25
C ALA A 58 -5.17 -2.67 -1.66
N TYR A 59 -5.01 -2.60 -0.34
CA TYR A 59 -4.75 -1.35 0.38
C TYR A 59 -3.75 -1.58 1.51
N TYR A 60 -3.00 -0.53 1.84
CA TYR A 60 -2.06 -0.57 2.95
C TYR A 60 -2.70 -0.06 4.23
N THR A 61 -2.26 -0.60 5.37
CA THR A 61 -2.68 -0.10 6.68
C THR A 61 -2.19 1.34 6.87
N ASP A 62 -3.07 2.22 7.36
CA ASP A 62 -2.75 3.63 7.61
C ASP A 62 -1.57 3.73 8.61
N PRO A 63 -0.54 4.58 8.36
CA PRO A 63 0.58 4.77 9.27
C PRO A 63 0.17 5.13 10.72
N MET A 64 -0.96 5.83 10.91
CA MET A 64 -1.51 6.11 12.23
C MET A 64 -1.90 4.83 12.96
N ILE A 65 -2.60 3.90 12.29
CA ILE A 65 -3.00 2.61 12.87
C ILE A 65 -1.76 1.77 13.17
N ILE A 66 -0.79 1.72 12.24
CA ILE A 66 0.47 1.01 12.43
C ILE A 66 1.21 1.51 13.69
N ARG A 67 1.28 2.84 13.90
CA ARG A 67 1.89 3.42 15.09
C ARG A 67 1.18 3.00 16.38
N GLN A 68 -0.15 2.92 16.37
CA GLN A 68 -0.91 2.44 17.53
C GLN A 68 -0.66 0.94 17.80
N ILE A 69 -0.53 0.13 16.75
CA ILE A 69 -0.16 -1.29 16.89
C ILE A 69 1.22 -1.42 17.55
N TRP A 70 2.22 -0.66 17.07
CA TRP A 70 3.55 -0.66 17.68
C TRP A 70 3.52 -0.19 19.13
N GLN A 71 2.78 0.88 19.43
CA GLN A 71 2.66 1.37 20.79
C GLN A 71 2.06 0.29 21.70
N LYS A 72 1.02 -0.41 21.25
CA LYS A 72 0.40 -1.48 22.03
C LYS A 72 1.37 -2.63 22.31
N LEU A 73 2.19 -3.00 21.32
CA LEU A 73 3.22 -4.03 21.51
C LEU A 73 4.25 -3.60 22.57
N LEU A 74 4.71 -2.36 22.54
CA LEU A 74 5.61 -1.81 23.56
C LEU A 74 4.97 -1.81 24.95
N ASP A 75 3.71 -1.37 25.05
CA ASP A 75 2.97 -1.34 26.31
C ASP A 75 2.77 -2.75 26.90
N ASP A 76 2.70 -3.77 26.03
CA ASP A 76 2.61 -5.19 26.40
C ASP A 76 3.98 -5.84 26.69
N GLY A 77 5.06 -5.06 26.67
CA GLY A 77 6.41 -5.52 27.01
C GLY A 77 7.20 -6.13 25.86
N PHE A 78 6.83 -5.87 24.60
CA PHE A 78 7.68 -6.24 23.46
C PHE A 78 8.93 -5.34 23.41
N GLU A 79 10.11 -5.96 23.52
CA GLU A 79 11.40 -5.25 23.56
C GLU A 79 12.17 -5.27 22.22
N GLY A 80 11.55 -5.79 21.15
CA GLY A 80 12.19 -5.97 19.85
C GLY A 80 12.58 -7.42 19.56
N GLY A 81 13.20 -7.65 18.40
CA GLY A 81 13.64 -8.99 17.95
C GLY A 81 13.33 -9.27 16.48
N ARG A 82 13.30 -10.55 16.12
CA ARG A 82 13.00 -10.98 14.74
C ARG A 82 11.51 -10.82 14.45
N ILE A 83 11.18 -9.97 13.49
CA ILE A 83 9.81 -9.70 13.04
C ILE A 83 9.63 -10.21 11.62
N LEU A 84 8.51 -10.88 11.38
CA LEU A 84 8.09 -11.37 10.06
C LEU A 84 6.75 -10.72 9.69
N ASP A 85 6.74 -9.99 8.58
CA ASP A 85 5.51 -9.54 7.92
C ASP A 85 5.49 -10.10 6.49
N PRO A 86 4.74 -11.19 6.24
CA PRO A 86 4.70 -11.85 4.94
C PRO A 86 3.94 -11.04 3.88
N SER A 87 3.34 -9.90 4.25
CA SER A 87 2.55 -9.05 3.36
C SER A 87 2.96 -7.57 3.47
N MET A 88 4.23 -7.33 3.80
CA MET A 88 4.76 -5.98 4.08
C MET A 88 4.67 -4.99 2.91
N GLY A 89 4.50 -5.47 1.68
CA GLY A 89 4.45 -4.65 0.47
C GLY A 89 5.63 -3.67 0.39
N THR A 90 5.35 -2.37 0.36
CA THR A 90 6.36 -1.30 0.36
C THR A 90 7.05 -1.05 1.71
N GLY A 91 6.62 -1.73 2.78
CA GLY A 91 7.31 -1.77 4.07
C GLY A 91 6.77 -0.82 5.15
N ASN A 92 5.49 -0.41 5.07
CA ASN A 92 4.90 0.57 5.99
C ASN A 92 5.06 0.21 7.48
N PHE A 93 4.90 -1.07 7.85
CA PHE A 93 5.06 -1.53 9.23
C PHE A 93 6.48 -1.29 9.76
N PHE A 94 7.50 -1.60 8.96
CA PHE A 94 8.90 -1.38 9.33
C PHE A 94 9.27 0.11 9.28
N ALA A 95 8.76 0.85 8.30
CA ALA A 95 8.98 2.30 8.18
C ALA A 95 8.47 3.06 9.42
N ALA A 96 7.35 2.62 9.99
CA ALA A 96 6.76 3.20 11.20
C ALA A 96 7.25 2.57 12.52
N MET A 97 8.13 1.57 12.47
CA MET A 97 8.65 0.89 13.65
C MET A 97 9.40 1.87 14.59
N PRO A 98 9.11 1.87 15.91
CA PRO A 98 9.81 2.70 16.88
C PRO A 98 11.31 2.46 16.89
N ARG A 99 12.11 3.53 16.93
CA ARG A 99 13.58 3.44 16.88
C ARG A 99 14.20 2.66 18.02
N SER A 100 13.54 2.57 19.17
CA SER A 100 14.02 1.85 20.35
C SER A 100 14.06 0.33 20.15
N ILE A 101 13.25 -0.21 19.24
CA ILE A 101 13.11 -1.65 19.00
C ILE A 101 13.46 -2.07 17.58
N ARG A 102 13.84 -1.11 16.72
CA ARG A 102 14.12 -1.30 15.29
C ARG A 102 15.43 -2.03 15.04
#